data_AF-A0A5M6DH21-F1
#
_entry.id   AF-A0A5M6DH21-F1
#
_cell.length_a   1.000
_cell.length_b   1.000
_cell.length_c   1.000
_cell.angle_alpha   90.00
_cell.angle_beta   90.00
_cell.angle_gamma   90.00
#
_symmetry.space_group_name_H-M   'P 1'
#
loop_
_entity.id
_entity.type
_entity.pdbx_description
1 polymer ?
#
loop_
_entity_poly.entity_id
_entity_poly.type
_entity_poly.pdbx_seq_one_letter_code
_entity_poly.pdbx_strand_id
1 'polypeptide(L)'
;MHSHHLASMHHVNVLDAYSEQLETIPKEVLQEQVQAIQKETVASRKWLASLPRERLAGQAEESVKGIQQSHAQTIKAAKAITAELQNPNVNYTSVSNQVNQMSRSLRSGESHIHDAYNHWKLNPIHRRLHPGT
;
A
#
# COMPACT_ATOMS: atom_id res chain seq x y z
N MET A 1 -8.56 5.12 13.88
CA MET A 1 -7.57 4.26 13.19
C MET A 1 -8.03 3.74 11.82
N HIS A 2 -9.31 3.89 11.41
CA HIS A 2 -9.83 3.29 10.18
C HIS A 2 -9.49 4.00 8.84
N SER A 3 -9.05 5.26 8.87
CA SER A 3 -8.95 6.08 7.65
C SER A 3 -7.78 5.72 6.72
N HIS A 4 -6.67 5.23 7.25
CA HIS A 4 -5.52 4.83 6.41
C HIS A 4 -5.69 3.46 5.73
N HIS A 5 -6.52 2.58 6.29
CA HIS A 5 -6.78 1.24 5.74
C HIS A 5 -7.75 1.28 4.55
N LEU A 6 -8.77 2.14 4.61
CA LEU A 6 -9.73 2.33 3.51
C LEU A 6 -9.10 3.00 2.27
N ALA A 7 -8.07 3.83 2.47
CA ALA A 7 -7.39 4.50 1.38
C ALA A 7 -6.65 3.51 0.46
N SER A 8 -5.97 2.48 1.01
CA SER A 8 -5.25 1.51 0.18
C SER A 8 -6.17 0.61 -0.65
N MET A 9 -7.34 0.23 -0.11
CA MET A 9 -8.33 -0.60 -0.83
C MET A 9 -8.91 0.12 -2.04
N HIS A 10 -9.20 1.42 -1.92
CA HIS A 10 -9.68 2.22 -3.03
C HIS A 10 -8.66 2.21 -4.19
N HIS A 11 -7.38 2.34 -3.87
CA HIS A 11 -6.31 2.35 -4.87
C HIS A 11 -6.06 1.02 -5.55
N VAL A 12 -6.19 -0.11 -4.84
CA VAL A 12 -6.06 -1.46 -5.45
C VAL A 12 -7.12 -1.65 -6.53
N ASN A 13 -8.39 -1.31 -6.22
CA ASN A 13 -9.49 -1.46 -7.19
C ASN A 13 -9.31 -0.55 -8.41
N VAL A 14 -8.83 0.68 -8.20
CA VAL A 14 -8.51 1.61 -9.31
C VAL A 14 -7.38 1.05 -10.18
N LEU A 15 -6.31 0.51 -9.57
CA LEU A 15 -5.18 -0.04 -10.34
C LEU A 15 -5.52 -1.32 -11.09
N ASP A 16 -6.36 -2.19 -10.52
CA ASP A 16 -6.82 -3.40 -11.21
C ASP A 16 -7.72 -3.02 -12.39
N ALA A 17 -8.65 -2.08 -12.21
CA ALA A 17 -9.46 -1.55 -13.30
C ALA A 17 -8.59 -0.89 -14.38
N TYR A 18 -7.50 -0.23 -13.96
CA TYR A 18 -6.60 0.44 -14.89
C TYR A 18 -5.79 -0.57 -15.69
N SER A 19 -5.27 -1.64 -15.09
CA SER A 19 -4.41 -2.61 -15.78
C SER A 19 -5.07 -3.27 -17.00
N GLU A 20 -6.40 -3.35 -17.01
CA GLU A 20 -7.22 -3.87 -18.12
C GLU A 20 -7.48 -2.84 -19.23
N GLN A 21 -7.28 -1.54 -18.96
CA GLN A 21 -7.63 -0.43 -19.85
C GLN A 21 -6.50 0.61 -20.02
N LEU A 22 -5.25 0.24 -19.75
CA LEU A 22 -4.13 1.20 -19.73
C LEU A 22 -3.92 1.97 -21.04
N GLU A 23 -4.26 1.38 -22.19
CA GLU A 23 -4.14 2.02 -23.50
C GLU A 23 -5.22 3.09 -23.75
N THR A 24 -6.36 3.02 -23.04
CA THR A 24 -7.48 3.94 -23.22
C THR A 24 -7.53 5.02 -22.14
N ILE A 25 -6.83 4.82 -21.02
CA ILE A 25 -6.73 5.81 -19.95
C ILE A 25 -5.74 6.91 -20.36
N PRO A 26 -6.11 8.20 -20.29
CA PRO A 26 -5.16 9.29 -20.48
C PRO A 26 -3.99 9.16 -19.51
N LYS A 27 -2.77 9.23 -20.02
CA LYS A 27 -1.55 9.07 -19.21
C LYS A 27 -1.51 10.03 -18.02
N GLU A 28 -2.11 11.22 -18.15
CA GLU A 28 -2.23 12.22 -17.10
C GLU A 28 -3.07 11.69 -15.93
N VAL A 29 -4.20 11.04 -16.21
CA VAL A 29 -5.08 10.44 -15.20
C VAL A 29 -4.35 9.30 -14.48
N LEU A 30 -3.66 8.44 -15.22
CA LEU A 30 -2.85 7.38 -14.64
C LEU A 30 -1.72 7.96 -13.75
N GLN A 31 -1.06 9.02 -14.20
CA GLN A 31 0.00 9.69 -13.46
C GLN A 31 -0.53 10.31 -12.16
N GLU A 32 -1.69 10.96 -12.17
CA GLU A 32 -2.33 11.52 -10.98
C GLU A 32 -2.63 10.43 -9.93
N GLN A 33 -3.20 9.29 -10.36
CA GLN A 33 -3.47 8.16 -9.46
C GLN A 33 -2.19 7.58 -8.86
N VAL A 34 -1.16 7.37 -9.69
CA VAL A 34 0.14 6.87 -9.24
C VAL A 34 0.78 7.82 -8.23
N GLN A 35 0.67 9.14 -8.44
CA GLN A 35 1.18 10.14 -7.50
C GLN A 35 0.40 10.16 -6.18
N ALA A 36 -0.93 10.03 -6.24
CA ALA A 36 -1.77 9.93 -5.04
C ALA A 36 -1.38 8.70 -4.20
N ILE A 37 -1.28 7.54 -4.83
CA ILE A 37 -0.84 6.29 -4.19
C ILE A 37 0.54 6.44 -3.57
N GLN A 38 1.49 7.04 -4.30
CA GLN A 38 2.84 7.26 -3.79
C GLN A 38 2.84 8.17 -2.57
N LYS A 39 2.10 9.28 -2.61
CA LYS A 39 2.01 10.25 -1.51
C LYS A 39 1.41 9.61 -0.26
N GLU A 40 0.33 8.85 -0.41
CA GLU A 40 -0.29 8.12 0.69
C GLU A 40 0.61 7.03 1.25
N THR A 41 1.26 6.25 0.39
CA THR A 41 2.21 5.21 0.81
C THR A 41 3.38 5.81 1.59
N VAL A 42 3.90 6.97 1.16
CA VAL A 42 4.95 7.71 1.90
C VAL A 42 4.43 8.21 3.25
N ALA A 43 3.23 8.76 3.31
CA ALA A 43 2.63 9.21 4.56
C ALA A 43 2.42 8.04 5.54
N SER A 44 1.87 6.93 5.04
CA SER A 44 1.69 5.68 5.79
C SER A 44 3.02 5.13 6.33
N ARG A 45 4.07 5.12 5.50
CA ARG A 45 5.41 4.70 5.91
C ARG A 45 6.01 5.60 7.01
N LYS A 46 5.83 6.91 6.93
CA LYS A 46 6.27 7.86 7.98
C LYS A 46 5.52 7.62 9.29
N TRP A 47 4.20 7.45 9.21
CA TRP A 47 3.37 7.14 10.37
C TRP A 47 3.82 5.82 11.02
N LEU A 48 4.00 4.77 10.23
CA LEU A 48 4.47 3.47 10.72
C LEU A 48 5.86 3.57 11.39
N ALA A 49 6.76 4.42 10.89
CA ALA A 49 8.06 4.67 11.50
C ALA A 49 7.97 5.43 12.84
N SER A 50 6.90 6.20 13.05
CA SER A 50 6.64 6.92 14.31
C SER A 50 5.98 6.06 15.39
N LEU A 51 5.55 4.83 15.07
CA LEU A 51 4.96 3.93 16.06
C LEU A 51 6.04 3.47 17.06
N PRO A 52 5.75 3.49 18.37
CA PRO A 52 6.67 2.99 19.38
C PRO A 52 6.83 1.47 19.24
N ARG A 53 7.97 1.05 18.67
CA ARG A 53 8.30 -0.38 18.43
C ARG A 53 8.27 -1.22 19.70
N GLU A 54 8.54 -0.61 20.83
CA GLU A 54 8.56 -1.22 22.17
C GLU A 54 7.19 -1.80 22.57
N ARG A 55 6.11 -1.34 21.94
CA ARG A 55 4.75 -1.86 22.17
C ARG A 55 4.33 -2.94 21.16
N LEU A 56 5.13 -3.19 20.14
CA LEU A 56 4.88 -4.18 19.10
C LEU A 56 5.70 -5.43 19.43
N ALA A 57 5.09 -6.40 20.11
CA ALA A 57 5.73 -7.67 20.45
C ALA A 57 5.26 -8.80 19.52
N GLY A 58 6.19 -9.67 19.12
CA GLY A 58 5.89 -10.90 18.37
C GLY A 58 5.37 -10.65 16.96
N GLN A 59 4.25 -11.29 16.60
CA GLN A 59 3.68 -11.28 15.25
C GLN A 59 3.33 -9.87 14.72
N ALA A 60 3.04 -8.91 15.62
CA ALA A 60 2.83 -7.53 15.22
C ALA A 60 4.10 -6.86 14.64
N GLU A 61 5.29 -7.25 15.09
CA GLU A 61 6.55 -6.75 14.53
C GLU A 61 6.79 -7.30 13.11
N GLU A 62 6.48 -8.58 12.89
CA GLU A 62 6.57 -9.22 11.58
C GLU A 62 5.60 -8.60 10.57
N SER A 63 4.35 -8.35 10.99
CA SER A 63 3.40 -7.62 10.18
C SER A 63 3.90 -6.22 9.84
N VAL A 64 4.47 -5.48 10.79
CA VAL A 64 5.05 -4.15 10.52
C VAL A 64 6.20 -4.20 9.51
N LYS A 65 7.07 -5.22 9.58
CA LYS A 65 8.11 -5.44 8.56
C LYS A 65 7.50 -5.70 7.19
N GLY A 66 6.47 -6.54 7.11
CA GLY A 66 5.73 -6.81 5.88
C GLY A 66 5.10 -5.55 5.27
N ILE A 67 4.48 -4.70 6.10
CA ILE A 67 3.93 -3.39 5.66
C ILE A 67 5.06 -2.50 5.12
N GLN A 68 6.21 -2.43 5.80
CA GLN A 68 7.34 -1.62 5.33
C GLN A 68 7.89 -2.10 3.98
N GLN A 69 7.96 -3.41 3.78
CA GLN A 69 8.39 -4.01 2.52
C GLN A 69 7.39 -3.71 1.39
N SER A 70 6.10 -3.92 1.64
CA SER A 70 5.03 -3.55 0.71
C SER A 70 5.12 -2.08 0.30
N HIS A 71 5.21 -1.15 1.26
CA HIS A 71 5.33 0.28 0.98
C HIS A 71 6.55 0.59 0.11
N ALA A 72 7.69 -0.05 0.37
CA ALA A 72 8.90 0.17 -0.42
C ALA A 72 8.72 -0.30 -1.87
N GLN A 73 8.08 -1.45 -2.09
CA GLN A 73 7.78 -1.97 -3.43
C GLN A 73 6.76 -1.09 -4.17
N THR A 74 5.69 -0.65 -3.50
CA THR A 74 4.71 0.28 -4.06
C THR A 74 5.36 1.59 -4.51
N ILE A 75 6.22 2.19 -3.66
CA ILE A 75 6.93 3.43 -4.02
C ILE A 75 7.88 3.22 -5.20
N LYS A 76 8.56 2.07 -5.26
CA LYS A 76 9.45 1.72 -6.37
C LYS A 76 8.67 1.59 -7.69
N ALA A 77 7.54 0.89 -7.67
CA ALA A 77 6.68 0.73 -8.83
C ALA A 77 6.10 2.09 -9.28
N ALA A 78 5.60 2.91 -8.36
CA ALA A 78 5.07 4.24 -8.67
C ALA A 78 6.10 5.16 -9.36
N LYS A 79 7.35 5.14 -8.88
CA LYS A 79 8.45 5.88 -9.51
C LYS A 79 8.74 5.38 -10.93
N ALA A 80 8.74 4.07 -11.13
CA ALA A 80 8.97 3.48 -12.45
C ALA A 80 7.87 3.88 -13.44
N ILE A 81 6.59 3.86 -12.99
CA ILE A 81 5.45 4.24 -13.83
C ILE A 81 5.57 5.72 -14.19
N THR A 82 5.86 6.58 -13.21
CA THR A 82 6.02 8.02 -13.45
C THR A 82 7.12 8.31 -14.47
N ALA A 83 8.24 7.59 -14.40
CA ALA A 83 9.33 7.74 -15.37
C ALA A 83 8.93 7.28 -16.78
N GLU A 84 8.19 6.17 -16.89
CA GLU A 84 7.71 5.65 -18.18
C GLU A 84 6.66 6.58 -18.82
N LEU A 85 5.77 7.18 -18.02
CA LEU A 85 4.75 8.12 -18.52
C LEU A 85 5.32 9.48 -18.95
N GLN A 86 6.52 9.83 -18.50
CA GLN A 86 7.28 11.00 -18.97
C GLN A 86 7.95 10.76 -20.33
N ASN A 87 8.05 9.51 -20.79
CA ASN A 87 8.63 9.18 -22.08
C ASN A 87 7.64 9.56 -23.20
N PRO A 88 8.08 10.27 -24.28
CA PRO A 88 7.23 10.53 -25.43
C PRO A 88 6.72 9.26 -26.11
N ASN A 89 7.48 8.16 -26.04
CA ASN A 89 7.11 6.84 -26.55
C ASN A 89 6.85 5.89 -25.37
N VAL A 90 5.72 6.09 -24.68
CA VAL A 90 5.32 5.28 -23.51
C VAL A 90 5.26 3.80 -23.89
N ASN A 91 5.97 2.96 -23.15
CA ASN A 91 5.82 1.51 -23.26
C ASN A 91 4.68 1.02 -22.34
N TYR A 92 3.46 0.93 -22.87
CA TYR A 92 2.29 0.53 -22.08
C TYR A 92 2.39 -0.90 -21.51
N THR A 93 3.15 -1.80 -22.13
CA THR A 93 3.45 -3.13 -21.58
C THR A 93 4.31 -3.01 -20.30
N SER A 94 5.32 -2.13 -20.32
CA SER A 94 6.14 -1.81 -19.14
C SER A 94 5.29 -1.20 -18.04
N VAL A 95 4.47 -0.19 -18.37
CA VAL A 95 3.53 0.46 -17.44
C VAL A 95 2.58 -0.57 -16.82
N SER A 96 1.98 -1.46 -17.63
CA SER A 96 1.07 -2.51 -17.16
C SER A 96 1.72 -3.45 -16.16
N ASN A 97 2.92 -3.92 -16.46
CA ASN A 97 3.67 -4.77 -15.54
C ASN A 97 3.94 -4.05 -14.21
N GLN A 98 4.27 -2.76 -14.24
CA GLN A 98 4.55 -1.98 -13.03
C GLN A 98 3.27 -1.68 -12.24
N VAL A 99 2.15 -1.37 -12.91
CA VAL A 99 0.82 -1.18 -12.29
C VAL A 99 0.38 -2.47 -11.59
N ASN A 100 0.55 -3.63 -12.25
CA ASN A 100 0.26 -4.94 -11.67
C ASN A 100 1.14 -5.24 -10.44
N GLN A 101 2.44 -4.91 -10.50
CA GLN A 101 3.34 -5.04 -9.35
C GLN A 101 2.94 -4.11 -8.19
N MET A 102 2.54 -2.88 -8.51
CA MET A 102 2.07 -1.91 -7.52
C MET A 102 0.80 -2.40 -6.83
N SER A 103 -0.19 -2.89 -7.60
CA SER A 103 -1.44 -3.45 -7.07
C SER A 103 -1.19 -4.66 -6.15
N ARG A 104 -0.31 -5.59 -6.56
CA ARG A 104 0.09 -6.73 -5.71
C ARG A 104 0.78 -6.29 -4.41
N SER A 105 1.65 -5.28 -4.49
CA SER A 105 2.35 -4.75 -3.33
C SER A 105 1.37 -4.12 -2.34
N LEU A 106 0.41 -3.33 -2.83
CA LEU A 106 -0.64 -2.73 -2.00
C LEU A 106 -1.49 -3.80 -1.30
N ARG A 107 -1.94 -4.83 -2.02
CA ARG A 107 -2.66 -5.98 -1.42
C ARG A 107 -1.87 -6.71 -0.34
N SER A 108 -0.58 -6.94 -0.57
CA SER A 108 0.29 -7.56 0.44
C SER A 108 0.39 -6.68 1.69
N GLY A 109 0.56 -5.36 1.51
CA GLY A 109 0.58 -4.41 2.62
C GLY A 109 -0.73 -4.41 3.41
N GLU A 110 -1.86 -4.47 2.72
CA GLU A 110 -3.18 -4.57 3.33
C GLU A 110 -3.33 -5.84 4.16
N SER A 111 -2.92 -7.01 3.63
CA SER A 111 -2.91 -8.26 4.38
C SER A 111 -2.10 -8.13 5.66
N HIS A 112 -0.90 -7.54 5.59
CA HIS A 112 -0.08 -7.33 6.78
C HIS A 112 -0.71 -6.35 7.78
N ILE A 113 -1.41 -5.30 7.32
CA ILE A 113 -2.17 -4.40 8.22
C ILE A 113 -3.29 -5.17 8.92
N HIS A 114 -4.01 -5.99 8.17
CA HIS A 114 -5.08 -6.83 8.69
C HIS A 114 -4.56 -7.82 9.74
N ASP A 115 -3.44 -8.50 9.45
CA ASP A 115 -2.77 -9.40 10.38
C ASP A 115 -2.32 -8.65 11.63
N ALA A 116 -1.64 -7.50 11.48
CA ALA A 116 -1.19 -6.69 12.60
C ALA A 116 -2.35 -6.31 13.53
N TYR A 117 -3.48 -5.92 12.95
CA TYR A 117 -4.69 -5.56 13.69
C TYR A 117 -5.28 -6.77 14.42
N ASN A 118 -5.42 -7.91 13.76
CA ASN A 118 -5.92 -9.13 14.37
C ASN A 118 -5.01 -9.59 15.53
N HIS A 119 -3.69 -9.58 15.33
CA HIS A 119 -2.74 -9.94 16.39
C HIS A 119 -2.80 -8.99 17.57
N TRP A 120 -2.97 -7.69 17.33
CA TRP A 120 -3.17 -6.70 18.40
C TRP A 120 -4.48 -6.94 19.16
N LYS A 121 -5.60 -7.17 18.46
CA LYS A 121 -6.92 -7.46 19.08
C LYS A 121 -6.88 -8.75 19.92
N LEU A 122 -6.18 -9.77 19.43
CA LEU A 122 -6.10 -11.08 20.10
C LEU A 122 -5.08 -11.11 21.25
N ASN A 123 -4.25 -10.06 21.42
CA ASN A 123 -3.25 -10.00 22.47
C ASN A 123 -3.91 -10.06 23.87
N PRO A 124 -3.51 -10.98 24.76
CA PRO A 124 -4.12 -11.14 26.08
C PRO A 124 -3.96 -9.93 27.00
N ILE A 125 -2.93 -9.09 26.81
CA ILE A 125 -2.78 -7.83 27.55
C ILE A 125 -3.85 -6.83 27.08
N HIS A 126 -4.10 -6.75 25.77
CA HIS A 126 -5.15 -5.91 25.21
C HIS A 126 -6.54 -6.36 25.67
N ARG A 127 -6.84 -7.67 25.66
CA ARG A 127 -8.12 -8.21 26.17
C ARG A 127 -8.37 -7.95 27.65
N ARG A 128 -7.31 -7.89 28.48
CA ARG A 128 -7.44 -7.57 29.91
C ARG A 128 -7.74 -6.08 30.14
N LEU A 129 -7.21 -5.20 29.28
CA LEU A 129 -7.46 -3.75 29.36
C LEU A 129 -8.80 -3.35 28.74
N HIS A 130 -9.32 -4.12 27.78
CA HIS A 130 -10.60 -3.90 27.12
C HIS A 130 -11.45 -5.20 27.07
N PRO A 131 -12.04 -5.63 28.19
CA PRO A 131 -12.90 -6.80 28.22
C PRO A 131 -14.30 -6.45 27.67
N GLY A 132 -14.68 -6.97 26.50
CA GLY A 132 -16.07 -6.88 25.99
C GLY A 132 -16.29 -6.40 24.55
N THR A 133 -15.24 -6.21 23.74
CA THR A 133 -15.32 -5.92 22.28
C THR A 133 -14.68 -7.03 21.45
#